data_AF-A0A942HU05-F1
#
_entry.id   AF-A0A942HU05-F1
#
_cell.length_a   1.000
_cell.length_b   1.000
_cell.length_c   1.000
_cell.angle_alpha   90.00
_cell.angle_beta   90.00
_cell.angle_gamma   90.00
#
_symmetry.space_group_name_H-M   'P 1'
#
loop_
_entity.id
_entity.type
_entity.pdbx_description
1 polymer ?
#
loop_
_entity_poly.entity_id
_entity_poly.type
_entity_poly.pdbx_seq_one_letter_code
_entity_poly.pdbx_strand_id
1 'polypeptide(L)'
;MAQAHLESNTQAKHEGIVSTLEHGVENFLHAAAYGAIQTPIDGITQFIDHVTPGKLPHLEIVSKPTDDSLWTGAGKFTGAVFDFVVLQKLLGSAAPKFFGAESTAPVWLKAGATGAAYQALMPVSENGNYFLNKTRDVGIGFGVFGAMGAVTSWAAPKMGSSLLGRVEAGAEGGFAGGATDAAMTDLLYWERPGMRDLQKIGKYTAFGAALGATSYFEDELKNRWENAKKSFEQPTTVNQADVNKVVEGKQIGDKAAAAPAAELTVEQSVAKSQAVFNDADVLPAQKQLYEVKFRKVTNPNGESVPTLENPGGETVQQGHWVAQRLDANGQPVIERGQVNQWPISTDAKVAKTYNVDPETLATKTEFVAPTRVDAPPVHVVQLTEPIRIQTKWGAMDGKPGDWLANYDFNAATNTPGSDYAIISGTSFEQTYKVSK
;
A
#
# COMPACT_ATOMS: atom_id res chain seq x y z
N MET A 1 25.91 17.40 -39.72
CA MET A 1 26.25 18.06 -38.42
C MET A 1 25.05 18.29 -37.50
N ALA A 2 23.80 18.36 -37.99
CA ALA A 2 22.63 18.54 -37.11
C ALA A 2 22.20 17.29 -36.32
N GLN A 3 22.55 16.08 -36.79
CA GLN A 3 22.14 14.81 -36.16
C GLN A 3 22.95 14.47 -34.90
N ALA A 4 24.23 14.86 -34.85
CA ALA A 4 25.11 14.62 -33.69
C ALA A 4 24.76 15.49 -32.46
N HIS A 5 24.06 16.62 -32.65
CA HIS A 5 23.63 17.48 -31.53
C HIS A 5 22.33 17.01 -30.85
N LEU A 6 21.53 16.17 -31.51
CA LEU A 6 20.30 15.61 -30.94
C LEU A 6 20.57 14.39 -30.05
N GLU A 7 21.54 13.55 -30.40
CA GLU A 7 21.91 12.38 -29.60
C GLU A 7 22.60 12.79 -28.28
N SER A 8 23.48 13.79 -28.31
CA SER A 8 24.15 14.34 -27.13
C SER A 8 23.17 14.92 -26.08
N ASN A 9 22.11 15.60 -26.52
CA ASN A 9 21.11 16.17 -25.60
C ASN A 9 20.18 15.12 -24.97
N THR A 10 20.01 13.97 -25.62
CA THR A 10 19.12 12.90 -25.13
C THR A 10 19.85 12.02 -24.11
N GLN A 11 21.15 11.79 -24.31
CA GLN A 11 22.03 11.09 -23.37
C GLN A 11 22.24 11.89 -22.08
N ALA A 12 22.48 13.21 -22.18
CA ALA A 12 22.62 14.08 -21.02
C ALA A 12 21.34 14.21 -20.17
N LYS A 13 20.16 14.10 -20.79
CA LYS A 13 18.86 14.07 -20.08
C LYS A 13 18.60 12.75 -19.35
N HIS A 14 19.05 11.63 -19.92
CA HIS A 14 18.89 10.31 -19.32
C HIS A 14 19.84 10.12 -18.12
N GLU A 15 21.08 10.56 -18.22
CA GLU A 15 22.04 10.54 -17.11
C GLU A 15 21.60 11.46 -15.95
N GLY A 16 21.01 12.63 -16.26
CA GLY A 16 20.48 13.54 -15.24
C GLY A 16 19.26 13.00 -14.48
N ILE A 17 18.36 12.25 -15.13
CA ILE A 17 17.16 11.70 -14.46
C ILE A 17 17.53 10.52 -13.55
N VAL A 18 18.46 9.64 -14.00
CA VAL A 18 18.93 8.51 -13.19
C VAL A 18 19.73 9.00 -11.99
N SER A 19 20.61 10.01 -12.16
CA SER A 19 21.35 10.58 -11.02
C SER A 19 20.41 11.24 -10.01
N THR A 20 19.33 11.90 -10.45
CA THR A 20 18.36 12.56 -9.54
C THR A 20 17.54 11.55 -8.73
N LEU A 21 17.26 10.36 -9.28
CA LEU A 21 16.55 9.28 -8.59
C LEU A 21 17.44 8.56 -7.57
N GLU A 22 18.68 8.22 -7.95
CA GLU A 22 19.63 7.55 -7.04
C GLU A 22 19.99 8.43 -5.84
N HIS A 23 20.28 9.72 -6.09
CA HIS A 23 20.53 10.68 -5.01
C HIS A 23 19.27 10.92 -4.15
N GLY A 24 18.08 10.83 -4.75
CA GLY A 24 16.81 10.93 -4.02
C GLY A 24 16.58 9.76 -3.06
N VAL A 25 16.87 8.53 -3.48
CA VAL A 25 16.73 7.34 -2.62
C VAL A 25 17.76 7.35 -1.49
N GLU A 26 19.01 7.73 -1.78
CA GLU A 26 20.05 7.87 -0.75
C GLU A 26 19.66 8.92 0.30
N ASN A 27 19.21 10.09 -0.14
CA ASN A 27 18.74 11.14 0.77
C ASN A 27 17.53 10.69 1.59
N PHE A 28 16.61 9.93 1.00
CA PHE A 28 15.48 9.34 1.72
C PHE A 28 15.94 8.36 2.80
N LEU A 29 16.79 7.39 2.48
CA LEU A 29 17.27 6.38 3.42
C LEU A 29 18.10 7.00 4.54
N HIS A 30 18.99 7.93 4.20
CA HIS A 30 19.78 8.66 5.17
C HIS A 30 18.89 9.47 6.12
N ALA A 31 17.89 10.17 5.58
CA ALA A 31 16.93 10.93 6.36
C ALA A 31 16.03 10.05 7.26
N ALA A 32 15.67 8.85 6.80
CA ALA A 32 14.95 7.87 7.59
C ALA A 32 15.81 7.33 8.74
N ALA A 33 17.07 6.99 8.48
CA ALA A 33 18.02 6.58 9.51
C ALA A 33 18.27 7.69 10.54
N TYR A 34 18.43 8.95 10.09
CA TYR A 34 18.57 10.09 10.98
C TYR A 34 17.32 10.30 11.85
N GLY A 35 16.13 10.20 11.25
CA GLY A 35 14.87 10.30 11.97
C GLY A 35 14.68 9.22 13.03
N ALA A 36 15.01 7.97 12.70
CA ALA A 36 14.78 6.82 13.58
C ALA A 36 15.88 6.58 14.65
N ILE A 37 17.11 7.01 14.38
CA ILE A 37 18.26 6.69 15.24
C ILE A 37 18.79 7.96 15.91
N GLN A 38 19.17 8.95 15.12
CA GLN A 38 19.86 10.13 15.64
C GLN A 38 18.92 11.03 16.44
N THR A 39 17.69 11.25 15.96
CA THR A 39 16.75 12.18 16.61
C THR A 39 16.38 11.73 18.04
N PRO A 40 16.06 10.45 18.32
CA PRO A 40 15.89 9.98 19.69
C PRO A 40 17.15 10.09 20.56
N ILE A 41 18.32 9.80 19.99
CA ILE A 41 19.61 9.93 20.71
C ILE A 41 19.84 11.39 21.12
N ASP A 42 19.58 12.33 20.21
CA ASP A 42 19.69 13.76 20.47
C ASP A 42 18.74 14.19 21.60
N GLY A 43 17.49 13.73 21.60
CA GLY A 43 16.54 14.05 22.65
C GLY A 43 16.89 13.43 24.02
N ILE A 44 17.41 12.20 24.05
CA ILE A 44 17.93 11.57 25.28
C ILE A 44 19.16 12.34 25.80
N THR A 45 20.08 12.70 24.91
CA THR A 45 21.28 13.47 25.25
C THR A 45 20.89 14.84 25.81
N GLN A 46 19.96 15.54 25.15
CA GLN A 46 19.43 16.82 25.60
C GLN A 46 18.79 16.71 26.99
N PHE A 47 18.07 15.62 27.28
CA PHE A 47 17.51 15.37 28.61
C PHE A 47 18.61 15.15 29.65
N ILE A 48 19.59 14.29 29.38
CA ILE A 48 20.70 14.00 30.30
C ILE A 48 21.50 15.27 30.63
N ASP A 49 21.77 16.11 29.63
CA ASP A 49 22.48 17.38 29.78
C ASP A 49 21.74 18.37 30.69
N HIS A 50 20.41 18.27 30.78
CA HIS A 50 19.60 19.12 31.65
C HIS A 50 19.37 18.55 33.05
N VAL A 51 19.48 17.22 33.24
CA VAL A 51 19.29 16.57 34.56
C VAL A 51 20.59 16.18 35.24
N THR A 52 21.72 16.21 34.53
CA THR A 52 23.04 15.91 35.08
C THR A 52 24.01 17.08 34.90
N PRO A 53 24.99 17.27 35.82
CA PRO A 53 25.96 18.35 35.70
C PRO A 53 27.00 18.12 34.59
N GLY A 54 27.13 16.89 34.08
CA GLY A 54 28.07 16.53 33.02
C GLY A 54 27.38 16.61 31.67
N LYS A 55 27.86 17.49 30.79
CA LYS A 55 27.44 17.44 29.39
C LYS A 55 27.98 16.18 28.76
N LEU A 56 27.09 15.36 28.20
CA LEU A 56 27.52 14.22 27.41
C LEU A 56 28.22 14.71 26.15
N PRO A 57 29.27 14.01 25.69
CA PRO A 57 29.82 14.27 24.37
C PRO A 57 28.71 14.03 23.33
N HIS A 58 28.56 14.96 22.39
CA HIS A 58 27.60 14.80 21.30
C HIS A 58 27.97 13.56 20.49
N LEU A 59 27.06 12.59 20.47
CA LEU A 59 27.24 11.33 19.75
C LEU A 59 26.45 11.40 18.44
N GLU A 60 27.15 11.66 17.34
CA GLU A 60 26.59 11.63 15.99
C GLU A 60 26.85 10.25 15.37
N ILE A 61 25.82 9.39 15.35
CA ILE A 61 25.86 8.07 14.68
C ILE A 61 25.43 8.21 13.23
N VAL A 62 24.37 9.00 12.99
CA VAL A 62 23.87 9.30 11.64
C VAL A 62 23.88 10.81 11.48
N SER A 63 24.51 11.29 10.42
CA SER A 63 24.63 12.72 10.20
C SER A 63 23.31 13.38 9.86
N LYS A 64 23.16 14.66 10.19
CA LYS A 64 21.98 15.42 9.79
C LYS A 64 21.94 15.53 8.26
N PRO A 65 20.80 15.23 7.60
CA PRO A 65 20.64 15.45 6.17
C PRO A 65 20.92 16.92 5.82
N THR A 66 21.73 17.12 4.78
CA THR A 66 22.21 18.45 4.36
C THR A 66 21.24 19.22 3.47
N ASP A 67 20.21 18.54 2.93
CA ASP A 67 19.21 19.12 2.05
C ASP A 67 17.80 19.06 2.68
N ASP A 68 16.92 19.99 2.28
CA ASP A 68 15.49 19.98 2.64
C ASP A 68 14.62 19.51 1.47
N SER A 69 15.12 18.55 0.70
CA SER A 69 14.39 17.98 -0.43
C SER A 69 13.15 17.21 0.02
N LEU A 70 12.22 16.99 -0.90
CA LEU A 70 11.03 16.17 -0.66
C LEU A 70 11.39 14.74 -0.21
N TRP A 71 12.48 14.18 -0.74
CA TRP A 71 13.02 12.88 -0.35
C TRP A 71 13.49 12.86 1.10
N THR A 72 14.23 13.89 1.52
CA THR A 72 14.66 14.03 2.92
C THR A 72 13.48 14.22 3.86
N GLY A 73 12.47 15.00 3.45
CA GLY A 73 11.22 15.14 4.20
C GLY A 73 10.48 13.81 4.38
N ALA A 74 10.34 13.06 3.29
CA ALA A 74 9.71 11.73 3.28
C ALA A 74 10.51 10.72 4.12
N GLY A 75 11.83 10.74 4.03
CA GLY A 75 12.72 9.87 4.79
C GLY A 75 12.59 10.11 6.30
N LYS A 76 12.75 11.36 6.76
CA LYS A 76 12.55 11.73 8.18
C LYS A 76 11.21 11.25 8.71
N PHE A 77 10.17 11.39 7.89
CA PHE A 77 8.82 10.93 8.20
C PHE A 77 8.72 9.39 8.30
N THR A 78 9.33 8.64 7.39
CA THR A 78 9.38 7.17 7.47
C THR A 78 10.13 6.70 8.72
N GLY A 79 11.23 7.36 9.09
CA GLY A 79 11.96 7.08 10.33
C GLY A 79 11.07 7.26 11.57
N ALA A 80 10.30 8.35 11.63
CA ALA A 80 9.35 8.60 12.72
C ALA A 80 8.24 7.53 12.81
N VAL A 81 7.73 7.05 11.67
CA VAL A 81 6.75 5.95 11.63
C VAL A 81 7.35 4.67 12.22
N PHE A 82 8.59 4.34 11.85
CA PHE A 82 9.29 3.16 12.36
C PHE A 82 9.47 3.21 13.88
N ASP A 83 9.98 4.33 14.41
CA ASP A 83 10.15 4.53 15.85
C ASP A 83 8.84 4.39 16.61
N PHE A 84 7.77 4.98 16.06
CA PHE A 84 6.46 4.91 16.68
C PHE A 84 5.95 3.46 16.76
N VAL A 85 6.11 2.67 15.69
CA VAL A 85 5.74 1.24 15.68
C VAL A 85 6.56 0.43 16.68
N VAL A 86 7.88 0.66 16.76
CA VAL A 86 8.75 -0.01 17.73
C VAL A 86 8.36 0.36 19.16
N LEU A 87 8.13 1.65 19.44
CA LEU A 87 7.68 2.13 20.75
C LEU A 87 6.31 1.55 21.12
N GLN A 88 5.37 1.49 20.18
CA GLN A 88 4.06 0.91 20.41
C GLN A 88 4.17 -0.59 20.77
N LYS A 89 5.10 -1.33 20.17
CA LYS A 89 5.36 -2.73 20.52
C LYS A 89 6.03 -2.87 21.88
N LEU A 90 7.05 -2.06 22.17
CA LEU A 90 7.73 -2.06 23.47
C LEU A 90 6.75 -1.71 24.59
N LEU A 91 5.98 -0.62 24.43
CA LEU A 91 4.95 -0.22 25.37
C LEU A 91 3.81 -1.23 25.41
N GLY A 92 3.41 -1.85 24.31
CA GLY A 92 2.42 -2.93 24.30
C GLY A 92 2.87 -4.15 25.11
N SER A 93 4.15 -4.49 25.06
CA SER A 93 4.74 -5.56 25.88
C SER A 93 4.93 -5.17 27.35
N ALA A 94 5.13 -3.87 27.63
CA ALA A 94 5.25 -3.32 28.99
C ALA A 94 3.90 -2.90 29.60
N ALA A 95 2.85 -2.72 28.80
CA ALA A 95 1.54 -2.25 29.22
C ALA A 95 0.87 -3.14 30.27
N PRO A 96 1.00 -4.49 30.23
CA PRO A 96 0.52 -5.34 31.32
C PRO A 96 1.19 -5.03 32.67
N LYS A 97 2.40 -4.46 32.68
CA LYS A 97 3.11 -4.08 33.91
C LYS A 97 2.77 -2.66 34.38
N PHE A 98 2.55 -1.73 33.44
CA PHE A 98 2.25 -0.32 33.75
C PHE A 98 0.76 -0.06 34.03
N PHE A 99 -0.14 -0.70 33.28
CA PHE A 99 -1.58 -0.50 33.36
C PHE A 99 -2.33 -1.69 34.00
N GLY A 100 -1.58 -2.69 34.49
CA GLY A 100 -2.12 -3.96 35.01
C GLY A 100 -2.32 -5.02 33.93
N ALA A 101 -2.11 -6.28 34.31
CA ALA A 101 -2.40 -7.43 33.44
C ALA A 101 -3.91 -7.44 33.17
N GLU A 102 -4.30 -7.46 31.89
CA GLU A 102 -5.67 -7.20 31.39
C GLU A 102 -6.09 -5.73 31.25
N SER A 103 -5.16 -4.82 30.94
CA SER A 103 -5.54 -3.43 30.62
C SER A 103 -6.57 -3.34 29.47
N THR A 104 -7.84 -3.26 29.85
CA THR A 104 -9.03 -2.84 29.07
C THR A 104 -9.00 -1.34 28.75
N ALA A 105 -7.83 -0.70 28.93
CA ALA A 105 -7.66 0.72 28.64
C ALA A 105 -8.12 1.01 27.21
N PRO A 106 -8.94 2.05 27.01
CA PRO A 106 -9.42 2.45 25.70
C PRO A 106 -8.26 2.68 24.72
N VAL A 107 -8.50 2.43 23.43
CA VAL A 107 -7.50 2.58 22.35
C VAL A 107 -6.85 3.96 22.38
N TRP A 108 -7.64 5.02 22.59
CA TRP A 108 -7.15 6.39 22.67
C TRP A 108 -6.16 6.60 23.83
N LEU A 109 -6.35 5.93 24.97
CA LEU A 109 -5.46 6.10 26.13
C LEU A 109 -4.10 5.45 25.88
N LYS A 110 -4.09 4.26 25.26
CA LYS A 110 -2.85 3.57 24.86
C LYS A 110 -2.10 4.35 23.78
N ALA A 111 -2.84 4.86 22.78
CA ALA A 111 -2.27 5.69 21.73
C ALA A 111 -1.69 6.99 22.29
N GLY A 112 -2.41 7.68 23.18
CA GLY A 112 -1.93 8.87 23.87
C GLY A 112 -0.68 8.59 24.72
N ALA A 113 -0.65 7.51 25.50
CA ALA A 113 0.54 7.14 26.26
C ALA A 113 1.76 6.86 25.35
N THR A 114 1.53 6.26 24.18
CA THR A 114 2.58 6.04 23.18
C THR A 114 3.08 7.37 22.61
N GLY A 115 2.17 8.29 22.28
CA GLY A 115 2.52 9.64 21.83
C GLY A 115 3.29 10.45 22.88
N ALA A 116 2.92 10.33 24.15
CA ALA A 116 3.63 10.94 25.27
C ALA A 116 5.06 10.40 25.40
N ALA A 117 5.23 9.07 25.33
CA ALA A 117 6.52 8.43 25.38
C ALA A 117 7.40 8.79 24.18
N TYR A 118 6.83 8.83 22.97
CA TYR A 118 7.52 9.28 21.77
C TYR A 118 8.04 10.72 21.93
N GLN A 119 7.18 11.66 22.35
CA GLN A 119 7.60 13.05 22.56
C GLN A 119 8.57 13.21 23.74
N ALA A 120 8.55 12.32 24.72
CA ALA A 120 9.55 12.29 25.78
C ALA A 120 10.96 11.95 25.26
N LEU A 121 11.08 11.24 24.14
CA LEU A 121 12.36 10.90 23.51
C LEU A 121 12.81 11.92 22.46
N MET A 122 11.91 12.76 21.96
CA MET A 122 12.24 13.75 20.91
C MET A 122 12.88 15.01 21.49
N PRO A 123 13.82 15.64 20.77
CA PRO A 123 14.41 16.92 21.20
C PRO A 123 13.35 18.02 21.21
N VAL A 124 13.50 18.97 22.14
CA VAL A 124 12.60 20.13 22.29
C VAL A 124 13.37 21.45 22.16
N SER A 125 12.64 22.53 21.84
CA SER A 125 13.18 23.88 21.82
C SER A 125 13.82 24.27 23.16
N GLU A 126 15.07 24.70 23.11
CA GLU A 126 15.81 25.27 24.25
C GLU A 126 15.48 26.74 24.51
N ASN A 127 14.65 27.35 23.66
CA ASN A 127 14.19 28.72 23.87
C ASN A 127 13.21 28.73 25.06
N GLY A 128 13.70 29.19 26.22
CA GLY A 128 12.93 29.31 27.46
C GLY A 128 13.21 28.19 28.45
N ASN A 129 12.18 27.74 29.18
CA ASN A 129 12.34 26.69 30.19
C ASN A 129 12.21 25.30 29.54
N TYR A 130 13.32 24.58 29.46
CA TYR A 130 13.39 23.22 28.89
C TYR A 130 12.31 22.28 29.44
N PHE A 131 12.18 22.16 30.76
CA PHE A 131 11.23 21.23 31.38
C PHE A 131 9.77 21.63 31.10
N LEU A 132 9.48 22.93 31.01
CA LEU A 132 8.15 23.41 30.64
C LEU A 132 7.83 23.06 29.19
N ASN A 133 8.76 23.33 28.25
CA ASN A 133 8.59 22.99 26.84
C ASN A 133 8.46 21.47 26.67
N LYS A 134 9.31 20.69 27.34
CA LYS A 134 9.25 19.22 27.32
C LYS A 134 7.91 18.68 27.83
N THR A 135 7.41 19.24 28.93
CA THR A 135 6.10 18.85 29.49
C THR A 135 4.96 19.19 28.52
N ARG A 136 5.02 20.36 27.87
CA ARG A 136 4.05 20.75 26.84
C ARG A 136 4.07 19.78 25.67
N ASP A 137 5.24 19.45 25.15
CA ASP A 137 5.40 18.55 24.00
C ASP A 137 4.94 17.13 24.32
N VAL A 138 5.23 16.63 25.52
CA VAL A 138 4.69 15.35 26.01
C VAL A 138 3.17 15.39 26.10
N GLY A 139 2.59 16.49 26.59
CA GLY A 139 1.14 16.69 26.63
C GLY A 139 0.51 16.76 25.24
N ILE A 140 1.13 17.47 24.30
CA ILE A 140 0.73 17.53 22.89
C ILE A 140 0.79 16.12 22.28
N GLY A 141 1.90 15.39 22.49
CA GLY A 141 2.03 14.00 22.05
C GLY A 141 0.90 13.12 22.57
N PHE A 142 0.56 13.24 23.86
CA PHE A 142 -0.58 12.51 24.42
C PHE A 142 -1.90 12.85 23.70
N GLY A 143 -2.21 14.14 23.55
CA GLY A 143 -3.45 14.59 22.94
C GLY A 143 -3.56 14.17 21.47
N VAL A 144 -2.52 14.43 20.69
CA VAL A 144 -2.43 14.11 19.25
C VAL A 144 -2.69 12.63 19.01
N PHE A 145 -1.88 11.77 19.63
CA PHE A 145 -2.00 10.33 19.38
C PHE A 145 -3.24 9.74 20.04
N GLY A 146 -3.72 10.32 21.15
CA GLY A 146 -5.01 9.96 21.73
C GLY A 146 -6.17 10.23 20.78
N ALA A 147 -6.20 11.41 20.17
CA ALA A 147 -7.20 11.78 19.15
C ALA A 147 -7.10 10.87 17.91
N MET A 148 -5.88 10.64 17.41
CA MET A 148 -5.63 9.70 16.32
C MET A 148 -6.18 8.30 16.62
N GLY A 149 -5.86 7.76 17.80
CA GLY A 149 -6.31 6.44 18.23
C GLY A 149 -7.83 6.36 18.38
N ALA A 150 -8.46 7.39 18.95
CA ALA A 150 -9.92 7.46 19.10
C ALA A 150 -10.61 7.43 17.73
N VAL A 151 -10.22 8.32 16.82
CA VAL A 151 -10.86 8.45 15.50
C VAL A 151 -10.57 7.23 14.64
N THR A 152 -9.34 6.73 14.63
CA THR A 152 -9.00 5.49 13.89
C THR A 152 -9.83 4.31 14.39
N SER A 153 -9.99 4.16 15.72
CA SER A 153 -10.81 3.06 16.29
C SER A 153 -12.29 3.15 15.93
N TRP A 154 -12.79 4.35 15.69
CA TRP A 154 -14.17 4.59 15.24
C TRP A 154 -14.34 4.42 13.73
N ALA A 155 -13.34 4.84 12.94
CA ALA A 155 -13.36 4.80 11.48
C ALA A 155 -13.07 3.40 10.93
N ALA A 156 -12.10 2.68 11.50
CA ALA A 156 -11.64 1.39 10.99
C ALA A 156 -12.74 0.33 10.81
N PRO A 157 -13.70 0.15 11.74
CA PRO A 157 -14.82 -0.79 11.54
C PRO A 157 -15.73 -0.42 10.37
N LYS A 158 -15.79 0.86 10.00
CA LYS A 158 -16.65 1.39 8.92
C LYS A 158 -15.97 1.35 7.56
N MET A 159 -14.66 1.56 7.54
CA MET A 159 -13.82 1.57 6.33
C MET A 159 -13.41 0.16 5.90
N GLY A 160 -13.53 -0.83 6.79
CA GLY A 160 -13.22 -2.24 6.52
C GLY A 160 -11.73 -2.59 6.69
N SER A 161 -11.41 -3.87 6.55
CA SER A 161 -10.07 -4.42 6.82
C SER A 161 -9.09 -4.37 5.63
N SER A 162 -9.54 -3.90 4.47
CA SER A 162 -8.71 -3.75 3.28
C SER A 162 -7.57 -2.74 3.50
N LEU A 163 -6.49 -2.83 2.72
CA LEU A 163 -5.39 -1.85 2.75
C LEU A 163 -5.92 -0.42 2.60
N LEU A 164 -6.81 -0.19 1.63
CA LEU A 164 -7.40 1.12 1.41
C LEU A 164 -8.24 1.58 2.61
N GLY A 165 -9.08 0.70 3.16
CA GLY A 165 -9.91 1.01 4.33
C GLY A 165 -9.07 1.36 5.58
N ARG A 166 -7.94 0.68 5.78
CA ARG A 166 -6.99 0.99 6.87
C ARG A 166 -6.22 2.28 6.62
N VAL A 167 -5.83 2.55 5.38
CA VAL A 167 -5.19 3.81 4.99
C VAL A 167 -6.15 4.98 5.19
N GLU A 168 -7.42 4.85 4.82
CA GLU A 168 -8.45 5.87 5.01
C GLU A 168 -8.77 6.09 6.49
N ALA A 169 -8.99 5.02 7.27
CA ALA A 169 -9.19 5.13 8.72
C ALA A 169 -7.97 5.74 9.42
N GLY A 170 -6.76 5.37 8.98
CA GLY A 170 -5.52 5.97 9.44
C GLY A 170 -5.41 7.45 9.07
N ALA A 171 -5.77 7.83 7.85
CA ALA A 171 -5.75 9.22 7.38
C ALA A 171 -6.72 10.10 8.18
N GLU A 172 -7.93 9.61 8.46
CA GLU A 172 -8.91 10.30 9.32
C GLU A 172 -8.40 10.45 10.76
N GLY A 173 -7.80 9.39 11.30
CA GLY A 173 -7.10 9.45 12.58
C GLY A 173 -6.01 10.53 12.57
N GLY A 174 -5.16 10.50 11.55
CA GLY A 174 -4.10 11.47 11.33
C GLY A 174 -4.58 12.90 11.21
N PHE A 175 -5.68 13.15 10.49
CA PHE A 175 -6.31 14.46 10.41
C PHE A 175 -6.72 14.97 11.79
N ALA A 176 -7.39 14.14 12.60
CA ALA A 176 -7.78 14.49 13.96
C ALA A 176 -6.56 14.74 14.87
N GLY A 177 -5.50 13.96 14.71
CA GLY A 177 -4.21 14.17 15.37
C GLY A 177 -3.62 15.53 15.03
N GLY A 178 -3.52 15.86 13.74
CA GLY A 178 -2.94 17.12 13.31
C GLY A 178 -3.76 18.35 13.68
N ALA A 179 -5.09 18.24 13.70
CA ALA A 179 -5.97 19.29 14.20
C ALA A 179 -5.77 19.49 15.72
N THR A 180 -5.57 18.40 16.46
CA THR A 180 -5.25 18.45 17.89
C THR A 180 -3.87 19.05 18.14
N ASP A 181 -2.86 18.71 17.34
CA ASP A 181 -1.52 19.32 17.41
C ASP A 181 -1.59 20.84 17.22
N ALA A 182 -2.26 21.28 16.14
CA ALA A 182 -2.44 22.70 15.86
C ALA A 182 -3.11 23.42 17.04
N ALA A 183 -4.25 22.92 17.51
CA ALA A 183 -5.00 23.54 18.61
C ALA A 183 -4.21 23.56 19.92
N MET A 184 -3.52 22.46 20.27
CA MET A 184 -2.74 22.39 21.51
C MET A 184 -1.46 23.23 21.43
N THR A 185 -0.82 23.29 20.27
CA THR A 185 0.36 24.15 20.06
C THR A 185 -0.04 25.61 20.19
N ASP A 186 -1.08 26.05 19.49
CA ASP A 186 -1.56 27.44 19.56
C ASP A 186 -1.92 27.82 21.00
N LEU A 187 -2.56 26.91 21.75
CA LEU A 187 -2.92 27.11 23.15
C LEU A 187 -1.70 27.14 24.09
N LEU A 188 -0.78 26.17 23.96
CA LEU A 188 0.31 25.97 24.93
C LEU A 188 1.55 26.82 24.62
N TYR A 189 1.69 27.30 23.39
CA TYR A 189 2.78 28.18 22.96
C TYR A 189 2.31 29.60 22.64
N TRP A 190 1.02 29.92 22.83
CA TRP A 190 0.43 31.24 22.53
C TRP A 190 0.68 31.68 21.08
N GLU A 191 0.69 30.72 20.17
CA GLU A 191 0.86 30.98 18.75
C GLU A 191 -0.49 31.28 18.09
N ARG A 192 -0.46 32.01 16.97
CA ARG A 192 -1.68 32.34 16.23
C ARG A 192 -1.97 31.28 15.19
N PRO A 193 -3.25 30.90 15.00
CA PRO A 193 -3.63 30.00 13.93
C PRO A 193 -3.17 30.53 12.56
N GLY A 194 -2.70 29.65 11.68
CA GLY A 194 -2.19 30.03 10.37
C GLY A 194 -1.87 28.87 9.42
N MET A 195 -1.20 29.17 8.31
CA MET A 195 -0.87 28.19 7.25
C MET A 195 -0.01 27.02 7.74
N ARG A 196 0.75 27.21 8.82
CA ARG A 196 1.54 26.16 9.47
C ARG A 196 0.64 25.04 10.02
N ASP A 197 -0.58 25.35 10.44
CA ASP A 197 -1.49 24.38 11.03
C ASP A 197 -2.06 23.45 9.96
N LEU A 198 -2.34 23.98 8.76
CA LEU A 198 -2.72 23.16 7.61
C LEU A 198 -1.58 22.21 7.21
N GLN A 199 -0.33 22.65 7.30
CA GLN A 199 0.82 21.78 7.06
C GLN A 199 0.95 20.69 8.13
N LYS A 200 0.72 21.02 9.41
CA LYS A 200 0.69 20.04 10.50
C LYS A 200 -0.41 19.02 10.29
N ILE A 201 -1.63 19.47 9.99
CA ILE A 201 -2.77 18.61 9.66
C ILE A 201 -2.40 17.66 8.51
N GLY A 202 -1.91 18.19 7.38
CA GLY A 202 -1.51 17.37 6.24
C GLY A 202 -0.42 16.34 6.58
N LYS A 203 0.59 16.72 7.37
CA LYS A 203 1.65 15.80 7.83
C LYS A 203 1.09 14.67 8.69
N TYR A 204 0.23 14.98 9.67
CA TYR A 204 -0.35 13.94 10.51
C TYR A 204 -1.38 13.09 9.76
N THR A 205 -2.14 13.63 8.81
CA THR A 205 -2.98 12.85 7.90
C THR A 205 -2.15 11.82 7.14
N ALA A 206 -1.03 12.25 6.53
CA ALA A 206 -0.12 11.33 5.87
C ALA A 206 0.46 10.29 6.84
N PHE A 207 0.82 10.72 8.07
CA PHE A 207 1.36 9.85 9.11
C PHE A 207 0.39 8.75 9.51
N GLY A 208 -0.86 9.13 9.77
CA GLY A 208 -1.91 8.17 10.08
C GLY A 208 -2.20 7.21 8.92
N ALA A 209 -2.20 7.70 7.67
CA ALA A 209 -2.33 6.87 6.48
C ALA A 209 -1.20 5.82 6.38
N ALA A 210 0.04 6.24 6.63
CA ALA A 210 1.21 5.36 6.63
C ALA A 210 1.16 4.31 7.75
N LEU A 211 0.71 4.68 8.96
CA LEU A 211 0.47 3.72 10.04
C LEU A 211 -0.65 2.73 9.68
N GLY A 212 -1.72 3.20 9.05
CA GLY A 212 -2.80 2.35 8.53
C GLY A 212 -2.27 1.30 7.56
N ALA A 213 -1.46 1.72 6.58
CA ALA A 213 -0.80 0.81 5.65
C ALA A 213 0.15 -0.17 6.36
N THR A 214 0.97 0.31 7.29
CA THR A 214 1.92 -0.52 8.03
C THR A 214 1.19 -1.61 8.84
N SER A 215 0.09 -1.26 9.51
CA SER A 215 -0.73 -2.23 10.26
C SER A 215 -1.33 -3.32 9.37
N TYR A 216 -1.66 -3.00 8.11
CA TYR A 216 -2.15 -3.98 7.14
C TYR A 216 -1.06 -5.02 6.83
N PHE A 217 0.15 -4.55 6.51
CA PHE A 217 1.28 -5.43 6.20
C PHE A 217 1.71 -6.27 7.39
N GLU A 218 1.65 -5.72 8.61
CA GLU A 218 1.93 -6.50 9.83
C GLU A 218 0.95 -7.65 10.04
N ASP A 219 -0.35 -7.40 9.87
CA ASP A 219 -1.37 -8.44 9.99
C ASP A 219 -1.24 -9.47 8.87
N GLU A 220 -0.92 -9.04 7.65
CA GLU A 220 -0.67 -9.93 6.53
C GLU A 220 0.55 -10.84 6.79
N LEU A 221 1.67 -10.26 7.25
CA LEU A 221 2.87 -11.01 7.59
C LEU A 221 2.61 -11.99 8.74
N LYS A 222 1.89 -11.56 9.78
CA LYS A 222 1.50 -12.42 10.89
C LYS A 222 0.63 -13.58 10.44
N ASN A 223 -0.36 -13.32 9.59
CA ASN A 223 -1.22 -14.37 9.04
C ASN A 223 -0.42 -15.36 8.18
N ARG A 224 0.52 -14.87 7.35
CA ARG A 224 1.45 -15.73 6.57
C ARG A 224 2.32 -16.59 7.49
N TRP A 225 2.86 -16.01 8.56
CA TRP A 225 3.68 -16.72 9.54
C TRP A 225 2.89 -17.79 10.30
N GLU A 226 1.69 -17.48 10.79
CA GLU A 226 0.83 -18.46 11.48
C GLU A 226 0.39 -19.59 10.55
N ASN A 227 0.12 -19.30 9.28
CA ASN A 227 -0.20 -20.30 8.28
C ASN A 227 1.02 -21.21 7.97
N ALA A 228 2.23 -20.62 7.89
CA ALA A 228 3.46 -21.39 7.75
C ALA A 228 3.74 -22.25 9.00
N LYS A 229 3.53 -21.71 10.20
CA LYS A 229 3.67 -22.49 11.44
C LYS A 229 2.72 -23.68 11.48
N LYS A 230 1.46 -23.50 11.08
CA LYS A 230 0.50 -24.60 10.95
C LYS A 230 0.91 -25.66 9.93
N SER A 231 1.56 -25.28 8.83
CA SER A 231 2.07 -26.27 7.86
C SER A 231 3.31 -27.01 8.35
N PHE A 232 4.09 -26.44 9.28
CA PHE A 232 5.18 -27.13 9.97
C PHE A 232 4.71 -28.00 11.16
N GLU A 233 3.60 -27.62 11.82
CA GLU A 233 3.05 -28.34 12.98
C GLU A 233 2.09 -29.48 12.61
N GLN A 234 1.66 -29.60 11.35
CA GLN A 234 0.94 -30.79 10.89
C GLN A 234 1.92 -31.96 10.77
N PRO A 235 1.82 -33.01 11.62
CA PRO A 235 2.62 -34.20 11.41
C PRO A 235 2.17 -34.83 10.10
N THR A 236 3.13 -35.12 9.23
CA THR A 236 2.90 -35.87 8.00
C THR A 236 2.52 -37.30 8.39
N THR A 237 1.27 -37.54 8.78
CA THR A 237 0.69 -38.89 8.77
C THR A 237 0.46 -39.26 7.31
N VAL A 238 1.54 -39.68 6.65
CA VAL A 238 1.45 -40.44 5.41
C VAL A 238 0.80 -41.76 5.79
N ASN A 239 -0.51 -41.87 5.58
CA ASN A 239 -1.19 -43.15 5.65
C ASN A 239 -0.61 -44.05 4.55
N GLN A 240 0.18 -45.03 4.96
CA GLN A 240 0.88 -46.01 4.14
C GLN A 240 -0.06 -46.97 3.35
N ALA A 241 -1.35 -46.67 3.28
CA ALA A 241 -2.37 -47.49 2.61
C ALA A 241 -2.58 -47.12 1.12
N ASP A 242 -2.21 -45.92 0.68
CA ASP A 242 -2.47 -45.48 -0.70
C ASP A 242 -1.33 -45.76 -1.70
N VAL A 243 -0.16 -46.21 -1.23
CA VAL A 243 0.98 -46.48 -2.12
C VAL A 243 0.90 -47.87 -2.78
N ASN A 244 0.10 -48.80 -2.24
CA ASN A 244 0.03 -50.18 -2.73
C ASN A 244 -1.09 -50.44 -3.76
N LYS A 245 -1.72 -49.42 -4.34
CA LYS A 245 -2.79 -49.61 -5.35
C LYS A 245 -2.47 -49.12 -6.76
N VAL A 246 -1.23 -48.69 -7.05
CA VAL A 246 -0.86 -48.16 -8.38
C VAL A 246 -0.12 -49.18 -9.26
N VAL A 247 0.18 -50.38 -8.76
CA VAL A 247 0.82 -51.44 -9.57
C VAL A 247 -0.09 -52.67 -9.67
N GLU A 248 -1.21 -52.53 -10.37
CA GLU A 248 -1.85 -53.62 -11.14
C GLU A 248 -3.15 -53.12 -11.75
N GLY A 249 -3.32 -53.29 -13.07
CA GLY A 249 -4.63 -53.13 -13.72
C GLY A 249 -4.68 -52.14 -14.88
N LYS A 250 -3.96 -52.46 -15.95
CA LYS A 250 -4.24 -51.96 -17.30
C LYS A 250 -5.60 -52.54 -17.76
N GLN A 251 -6.66 -51.73 -17.77
CA GLN A 251 -7.84 -52.01 -18.61
C GLN A 251 -8.42 -50.71 -19.19
N ILE A 252 -8.56 -50.76 -20.51
CA ILE A 252 -9.16 -49.78 -21.40
C ILE A 252 -10.69 -49.94 -21.30
N GLY A 253 -11.43 -48.85 -21.10
CA GLY A 253 -12.89 -48.86 -21.24
C GLY A 253 -13.61 -47.70 -20.55
N ASP A 254 -14.12 -46.79 -21.38
CA ASP A 254 -15.31 -45.95 -21.21
C ASP A 254 -15.47 -44.94 -20.06
N LYS A 255 -15.57 -43.66 -20.49
CA LYS A 255 -16.37 -42.55 -19.93
C LYS A 255 -16.59 -42.57 -18.41
N ALA A 256 -15.57 -42.16 -17.65
CA ALA A 256 -15.77 -41.55 -16.36
C ALA A 256 -15.74 -40.03 -16.53
N ALA A 257 -16.87 -39.37 -16.22
CA ALA A 257 -16.91 -37.92 -16.05
C ALA A 257 -15.82 -37.53 -15.04
N ALA A 258 -14.91 -36.65 -15.46
CA ALA A 258 -13.88 -36.11 -14.59
C ALA A 258 -14.57 -35.53 -13.35
N ALA A 259 -14.22 -36.04 -12.16
CA ALA A 259 -14.51 -35.35 -10.92
C ALA A 259 -13.98 -33.91 -11.07
N PRO A 260 -14.75 -32.88 -10.66
CA PRO A 260 -14.28 -31.50 -10.78
C PRO A 260 -12.97 -31.40 -10.01
N ALA A 261 -11.91 -30.98 -10.71
CA ALA A 261 -10.64 -30.68 -10.09
C ALA A 261 -10.92 -29.74 -8.91
N ALA A 262 -10.47 -30.11 -7.70
CA ALA A 262 -10.70 -29.31 -6.51
C ALA A 262 -10.29 -27.85 -6.81
N GLU A 263 -11.22 -26.91 -6.64
CA GLU A 263 -10.93 -25.50 -6.88
C GLU A 263 -9.80 -25.05 -5.96
N LEU A 264 -8.76 -24.45 -6.55
CA LEU A 264 -7.63 -23.90 -5.80
C LEU A 264 -8.13 -22.77 -4.89
N THR A 265 -7.65 -22.72 -3.65
CA THR A 265 -7.86 -21.53 -2.82
C THR A 265 -7.10 -20.34 -3.41
N VAL A 266 -7.46 -19.12 -3.00
CA VAL A 266 -6.74 -17.89 -3.42
C VAL A 266 -5.25 -18.00 -3.08
N GLU A 267 -4.91 -18.52 -1.89
CA GLU A 267 -3.53 -18.69 -1.44
C GLU A 267 -2.76 -19.70 -2.28
N GLN A 268 -3.38 -20.85 -2.60
CA GLN A 268 -2.77 -21.86 -3.46
C GLN A 268 -2.57 -21.33 -4.88
N SER A 269 -3.52 -20.54 -5.38
CA SER A 269 -3.37 -19.86 -6.66
C SER A 269 -2.23 -18.84 -6.65
N VAL A 270 -2.10 -18.04 -5.60
CA VAL A 270 -1.02 -17.05 -5.46
C VAL A 270 0.33 -17.77 -5.46
N ALA A 271 0.49 -18.83 -4.66
CA ALA A 271 1.73 -19.60 -4.63
C ALA A 271 2.08 -20.21 -5.99
N LYS A 272 1.08 -20.71 -6.73
CA LYS A 272 1.28 -21.22 -8.09
C LYS A 272 1.72 -20.13 -9.07
N SER A 273 1.10 -18.94 -9.01
CA SER A 273 1.49 -17.79 -9.83
C SER A 273 2.90 -17.28 -9.49
N GLN A 274 3.27 -17.26 -8.21
CA GLN A 274 4.61 -16.88 -7.76
C GLN A 274 5.68 -17.83 -8.32
N ALA A 275 5.40 -19.15 -8.35
CA ALA A 275 6.31 -20.12 -8.95
C ALA A 275 6.56 -19.83 -10.44
N VAL A 276 5.51 -19.47 -11.20
CA VAL A 276 5.66 -19.07 -12.61
C VAL A 276 6.56 -17.85 -12.76
N PHE A 277 6.46 -16.86 -11.88
CA PHE A 277 7.34 -15.67 -11.91
C PHE A 277 8.79 -15.98 -11.51
N ASN A 278 9.00 -16.88 -10.56
CA ASN A 278 10.35 -17.22 -10.09
C ASN A 278 11.15 -18.02 -11.14
N ASP A 279 10.46 -18.77 -12.01
CA ASP A 279 11.07 -19.67 -12.99
C ASP A 279 11.14 -19.07 -14.41
N ALA A 280 10.68 -17.83 -14.62
CA ALA A 280 10.53 -17.22 -15.93
C ALA A 280 11.29 -15.90 -16.11
N ASP A 281 11.48 -15.51 -17.36
CA ASP A 281 11.97 -14.18 -17.73
C ASP A 281 10.88 -13.14 -17.47
N VAL A 282 11.00 -12.44 -16.33
CA VAL A 282 10.07 -11.38 -15.95
C VAL A 282 10.38 -10.11 -16.73
N LEU A 283 9.38 -9.59 -17.42
CA LEU A 283 9.51 -8.39 -18.25
C LEU A 283 8.74 -7.21 -17.63
N PRO A 284 9.35 -6.02 -17.49
CA PRO A 284 8.61 -4.82 -17.13
C PRO A 284 7.79 -4.33 -18.33
N ALA A 285 6.51 -4.07 -18.10
CA ALA A 285 5.58 -3.60 -19.12
C ALA A 285 4.91 -2.29 -18.69
N GLN A 286 5.06 -1.26 -19.52
CA GLN A 286 4.44 0.05 -19.29
C GLN A 286 3.03 0.07 -19.85
N LYS A 287 2.09 0.63 -19.09
CA LYS A 287 0.71 0.80 -19.54
C LYS A 287 0.64 1.78 -20.71
N GLN A 288 -0.09 1.42 -21.75
CA GLN A 288 -0.36 2.27 -22.91
C GLN A 288 -1.65 3.08 -22.70
N LEU A 289 -1.78 4.18 -23.44
CA LEU A 289 -3.02 4.96 -23.51
C LEU A 289 -4.07 4.16 -24.28
N TYR A 290 -5.23 3.95 -23.66
CA TYR A 290 -6.44 3.52 -24.36
C TYR A 290 -7.67 4.23 -23.79
N GLU A 291 -8.70 4.32 -24.61
CA GLU A 291 -9.95 4.98 -24.26
C GLU A 291 -10.88 4.05 -23.49
N VAL A 292 -11.57 4.60 -22.50
CA VAL A 292 -12.57 3.91 -21.70
C VAL A 292 -13.84 4.71 -21.68
N LYS A 293 -14.95 4.06 -22.01
CA LYS A 293 -16.29 4.59 -21.89
C LYS A 293 -16.82 4.34 -20.48
N PHE A 294 -17.26 5.40 -19.83
CA PHE A 294 -17.86 5.37 -18.51
C PHE A 294 -19.35 5.57 -18.62
N ARG A 295 -20.11 4.80 -17.84
CA ARG A 295 -21.55 4.97 -17.67
C ARG A 295 -21.92 4.84 -16.20
N LYS A 296 -22.63 5.83 -15.66
CA LYS A 296 -23.11 5.83 -14.28
C LYS A 296 -24.35 4.96 -14.17
N VAL A 297 -24.39 4.09 -13.16
CA VAL A 297 -25.56 3.26 -12.88
C VAL A 297 -26.63 4.12 -12.24
N THR A 298 -27.77 4.26 -12.91
CA THR A 298 -28.89 5.09 -12.45
C THR A 298 -30.01 4.25 -11.83
N ASN A 299 -30.03 2.94 -12.05
CA ASN A 299 -31.02 2.02 -11.49
C ASN A 299 -30.86 1.93 -9.96
N PRO A 300 -31.91 2.24 -9.16
CA PRO A 300 -31.87 2.13 -7.70
C PRO A 300 -31.58 0.72 -7.19
N ASN A 301 -31.96 -0.32 -7.95
CA ASN A 301 -31.69 -1.72 -7.59
C ASN A 301 -30.30 -2.21 -8.02
N GLY A 302 -29.50 -1.31 -8.61
CA GLY A 302 -28.24 -1.65 -9.26
C GLY A 302 -28.42 -2.31 -10.63
N GLU A 303 -27.29 -2.68 -11.22
CA GLU A 303 -27.22 -3.33 -12.53
C GLU A 303 -26.25 -4.50 -12.47
N SER A 304 -26.63 -5.66 -13.01
CA SER A 304 -25.72 -6.80 -13.13
C SER A 304 -24.82 -6.59 -14.36
N VAL A 305 -23.52 -6.52 -14.13
CA VAL A 305 -22.50 -6.25 -15.14
C VAL A 305 -21.57 -7.45 -15.26
N PRO A 306 -21.69 -8.25 -16.35
CA PRO A 306 -20.72 -9.29 -16.68
C PRO A 306 -19.32 -8.70 -16.83
N THR A 307 -18.33 -9.34 -16.21
CA THR A 307 -16.90 -9.03 -16.39
C THR A 307 -16.16 -10.26 -16.89
N LEU A 308 -14.90 -10.10 -17.32
CA LEU A 308 -14.09 -11.22 -17.79
C LEU A 308 -13.77 -12.22 -16.67
N GLU A 309 -13.68 -11.74 -15.43
CA GLU A 309 -13.41 -12.50 -14.21
C GLU A 309 -14.67 -13.15 -13.63
N ASN A 310 -15.83 -12.51 -13.84
CA ASN A 310 -17.12 -13.01 -13.41
C ASN A 310 -18.14 -12.91 -14.56
N PRO A 311 -18.18 -13.94 -15.44
CA PRO A 311 -19.12 -14.02 -16.55
C PRO A 311 -20.59 -13.99 -16.13
N GLY A 312 -20.90 -14.38 -14.88
CA GLY A 312 -22.24 -14.35 -14.30
C GLY A 312 -22.70 -12.95 -13.89
N GLY A 313 -21.79 -11.98 -13.87
CA GLY A 313 -22.06 -10.58 -13.54
C GLY A 313 -21.91 -10.24 -12.07
N GLU A 314 -21.46 -9.01 -11.83
CA GLU A 314 -21.42 -8.37 -10.52
C GLU A 314 -22.49 -7.28 -10.44
N THR A 315 -23.20 -7.18 -9.31
CA THR A 315 -24.20 -6.12 -9.12
C THR A 315 -23.52 -4.80 -8.78
N VAL A 316 -23.62 -3.84 -9.71
CA VAL A 316 -23.10 -2.48 -9.57
C VAL A 316 -24.20 -1.59 -9.01
N GLN A 317 -23.91 -0.94 -7.88
CA GLN A 317 -24.89 -0.13 -7.15
C GLN A 317 -25.19 1.20 -7.85
N GLN A 318 -26.34 1.80 -7.53
CA GLN A 318 -26.70 3.14 -8.01
C GLN A 318 -25.61 4.16 -7.65
N GLY A 319 -25.29 5.05 -8.60
CA GLY A 319 -24.27 6.08 -8.44
C GLY A 319 -22.84 5.60 -8.69
N HIS A 320 -22.61 4.30 -8.82
CA HIS A 320 -21.31 3.74 -9.24
C HIS A 320 -21.20 3.75 -10.77
N TRP A 321 -20.02 3.40 -11.28
CA TRP A 321 -19.71 3.44 -12.71
C TRP A 321 -19.48 2.05 -13.27
N VAL A 322 -19.84 1.88 -14.54
CA VAL A 322 -19.38 0.80 -15.40
C VAL A 322 -18.38 1.41 -16.37
N ALA A 323 -17.16 0.88 -16.36
CA ALA A 323 -16.11 1.23 -17.30
C ALA A 323 -16.03 0.16 -18.38
N GLN A 324 -15.99 0.58 -19.64
CA GLN A 324 -15.95 -0.29 -20.80
C GLN A 324 -14.79 0.11 -21.69
N ARG A 325 -13.92 -0.85 -22.01
CA ARG A 325 -12.79 -0.59 -22.89
C ARG A 325 -13.23 -0.32 -24.33
N LEU A 326 -12.60 0.65 -24.97
CA LEU A 326 -12.78 0.94 -26.40
C LEU A 326 -11.52 0.57 -27.21
N ASP A 327 -11.73 0.16 -28.46
CA ASP A 327 -10.68 -0.01 -29.46
C ASP A 327 -10.28 1.35 -30.08
N ALA A 328 -9.31 1.33 -31.01
CA ALA A 328 -8.86 2.54 -31.71
C ALA A 328 -9.95 3.21 -32.55
N ASN A 329 -11.06 2.52 -32.85
CA ASN A 329 -12.21 3.05 -33.57
C ASN A 329 -13.35 3.49 -32.63
N GLY A 330 -13.10 3.49 -31.31
CA GLY A 330 -14.10 3.83 -30.30
C GLY A 330 -15.18 2.76 -30.09
N GLN A 331 -14.97 1.53 -30.57
CA GLN A 331 -15.91 0.43 -30.41
C GLN A 331 -15.61 -0.40 -29.14
N PRO A 332 -16.62 -1.00 -28.49
CA PRO A 332 -16.40 -1.88 -27.35
C PRO A 332 -15.46 -3.03 -27.71
N VAL A 333 -14.42 -3.24 -26.91
CA VAL A 333 -13.53 -4.40 -27.08
C VAL A 333 -14.26 -5.66 -26.63
N ILE A 334 -14.32 -6.67 -27.50
CA ILE A 334 -14.88 -7.98 -27.20
C ILE A 334 -13.75 -8.97 -26.94
N GLU A 335 -13.72 -9.54 -25.74
CA GLU A 335 -12.75 -10.54 -25.30
C GLU A 335 -13.48 -11.78 -24.83
N ARG A 336 -13.07 -12.95 -25.32
CA ARG A 336 -13.66 -14.25 -24.93
C ARG A 336 -15.19 -14.29 -25.12
N GLY A 337 -15.70 -13.56 -26.12
CA GLY A 337 -17.13 -13.48 -26.42
C GLY A 337 -17.91 -12.51 -25.52
N GLN A 338 -17.24 -11.73 -24.67
CA GLN A 338 -17.86 -10.77 -23.75
C GLN A 338 -17.27 -9.38 -23.94
N VAL A 339 -18.05 -8.35 -23.63
CA VAL A 339 -17.55 -6.97 -23.61
C VAL A 339 -16.54 -6.85 -22.47
N ASN A 340 -15.36 -6.30 -22.77
CA ASN A 340 -14.36 -5.99 -21.75
C ASN A 340 -14.81 -4.75 -20.96
N GLN A 341 -15.48 -5.02 -19.84
CA GLN A 341 -16.02 -4.02 -18.93
C GLN A 341 -15.84 -4.44 -17.47
N TRP A 342 -15.80 -3.47 -16.58
CA TRP A 342 -15.63 -3.69 -15.14
C TRP A 342 -16.34 -2.60 -14.31
N PRO A 343 -16.76 -2.93 -13.09
CA PRO A 343 -17.36 -1.96 -12.19
C PRO A 343 -16.31 -1.06 -11.53
N ILE A 344 -16.70 0.19 -11.25
CA ILE A 344 -15.91 1.15 -10.47
C ILE A 344 -16.81 1.79 -9.42
N SER A 345 -16.43 1.61 -8.16
CA SER A 345 -17.30 1.94 -7.02
C SER A 345 -17.46 3.43 -6.73
N THR A 346 -16.54 4.29 -7.15
CA THR A 346 -16.56 5.72 -6.75
C THR A 346 -15.96 6.65 -7.80
N ASP A 347 -16.43 7.90 -7.80
CA ASP A 347 -15.88 9.02 -8.58
C ASP A 347 -14.37 9.19 -8.31
N ALA A 348 -13.95 9.05 -7.04
CA ALA A 348 -12.54 9.15 -6.64
C ALA A 348 -11.65 8.11 -7.33
N LYS A 349 -12.14 6.86 -7.50
CA LYS A 349 -11.39 5.82 -8.22
C LYS A 349 -11.29 6.13 -9.71
N VAL A 350 -12.34 6.69 -10.31
CA VAL A 350 -12.30 7.13 -11.71
C VAL A 350 -11.26 8.24 -11.88
N ALA A 351 -11.33 9.30 -11.06
CA ALA A 351 -10.39 10.42 -11.13
C ALA A 351 -8.93 10.01 -10.90
N LYS A 352 -8.66 9.02 -10.04
CA LYS A 352 -7.31 8.51 -9.78
C LYS A 352 -6.72 7.69 -10.94
N THR A 353 -7.57 6.96 -11.66
CA THR A 353 -7.12 5.94 -12.63
C THR A 353 -7.16 6.45 -14.08
N TYR A 354 -7.97 7.49 -14.33
CA TYR A 354 -8.24 8.03 -15.66
C TYR A 354 -8.02 9.54 -15.67
N ASN A 355 -7.81 10.12 -16.86
CA ASN A 355 -7.70 11.57 -17.03
C ASN A 355 -9.09 12.20 -17.10
N VAL A 356 -9.75 12.28 -15.94
CA VAL A 356 -11.12 12.82 -15.81
C VAL A 356 -11.14 13.91 -14.74
N ASP A 357 -11.74 15.04 -15.07
CA ASP A 357 -11.92 16.15 -14.14
C ASP A 357 -13.15 15.92 -13.21
N PRO A 358 -13.16 16.49 -12.00
CA PRO A 358 -14.27 16.33 -11.06
C PRO A 358 -15.63 16.85 -11.56
N GLU A 359 -15.64 17.87 -12.42
CA GLU A 359 -16.89 18.46 -12.94
C GLU A 359 -17.60 17.49 -13.90
N THR A 360 -16.83 16.80 -14.76
CA THR A 360 -17.33 15.73 -15.62
C THR A 360 -18.00 14.62 -14.80
N LEU A 361 -17.39 14.19 -13.69
CA LEU A 361 -17.95 13.14 -12.81
C LEU A 361 -19.22 13.58 -12.09
N ALA A 362 -19.32 14.86 -11.75
CA ALA A 362 -20.48 15.43 -11.08
C ALA A 362 -21.68 15.65 -12.01
N THR A 363 -21.43 15.97 -13.28
CA THR A 363 -22.47 16.45 -14.21
C THR A 363 -22.90 15.44 -15.27
N LYS A 364 -22.02 14.50 -15.65
CA LYS A 364 -22.31 13.53 -16.72
C LYS A 364 -22.69 12.17 -16.16
N THR A 365 -23.58 11.48 -16.86
CA THR A 365 -23.90 10.07 -16.63
C THR A 365 -23.18 9.15 -17.61
N GLU A 366 -22.57 9.69 -18.66
CA GLU A 366 -21.79 8.95 -19.65
C GLU A 366 -20.71 9.84 -20.25
N PHE A 367 -19.50 9.30 -20.44
CA PHE A 367 -18.39 9.98 -21.12
C PHE A 367 -17.31 8.98 -21.55
N VAL A 368 -16.34 9.45 -22.33
CA VAL A 368 -15.14 8.69 -22.70
C VAL A 368 -13.92 9.42 -22.16
N ALA A 369 -12.98 8.68 -21.59
CA ALA A 369 -11.73 9.24 -21.11
C ALA A 369 -10.57 8.24 -21.24
N PRO A 370 -9.34 8.73 -21.47
CA PRO A 370 -8.17 7.87 -21.57
C PRO A 370 -7.69 7.42 -20.19
N THR A 371 -7.07 6.24 -20.15
CA THR A 371 -6.30 5.80 -18.99
C THR A 371 -5.14 6.73 -18.68
N ARG A 372 -4.73 6.79 -17.41
CA ARG A 372 -3.41 7.34 -17.09
C ARG A 372 -2.30 6.34 -17.43
N VAL A 373 -1.15 6.86 -17.84
CA VAL A 373 0.07 6.10 -18.17
C VAL A 373 1.24 6.40 -17.23
N ASP A 374 1.01 7.23 -16.21
CA ASP A 374 1.97 7.55 -15.15
C ASP A 374 2.07 6.46 -14.07
N ALA A 375 1.32 5.35 -14.22
CA ALA A 375 1.38 4.23 -13.33
C ALA A 375 2.75 3.51 -13.41
N PRO A 376 3.25 2.96 -12.29
CA PRO A 376 4.45 2.12 -12.30
C PRO A 376 4.35 0.97 -13.32
N PRO A 377 5.48 0.49 -13.88
CA PRO A 377 5.48 -0.67 -14.75
C PRO A 377 4.87 -1.90 -14.05
N VAL A 378 4.08 -2.66 -14.80
CA VAL A 378 3.56 -3.96 -14.37
C VAL A 378 4.55 -5.02 -14.82
N HIS A 379 4.87 -5.98 -13.95
CA HIS A 379 5.79 -7.05 -14.31
C HIS A 379 5.00 -8.22 -14.85
N VAL A 380 5.43 -8.78 -15.97
CA VAL A 380 4.67 -9.79 -16.70
C VAL A 380 5.54 -10.95 -17.14
N VAL A 381 4.90 -12.11 -17.24
CA VAL A 381 5.47 -13.33 -17.79
C VAL A 381 4.53 -13.84 -18.88
N GLN A 382 5.09 -14.19 -20.04
CA GLN A 382 4.30 -14.84 -21.07
C GLN A 382 4.08 -16.30 -20.69
N LEU A 383 2.81 -16.73 -20.71
CA LEU A 383 2.45 -18.10 -20.37
C LEU A 383 2.85 -19.06 -21.49
N THR A 384 3.62 -20.08 -21.13
CA THR A 384 3.97 -21.21 -22.02
C THR A 384 3.05 -22.40 -21.81
N GLU A 385 2.44 -22.51 -20.63
CA GLU A 385 1.48 -23.55 -20.25
C GLU A 385 0.17 -22.93 -19.76
N PRO A 386 -0.97 -23.65 -19.86
CA PRO A 386 -2.22 -23.19 -19.29
C PRO A 386 -2.13 -23.03 -17.77
N ILE A 387 -2.71 -21.95 -17.24
CA ILE A 387 -2.84 -21.72 -15.80
C ILE A 387 -4.26 -21.26 -15.47
N ARG A 388 -4.77 -21.70 -14.32
CA ARG A 388 -5.95 -21.11 -13.71
C ARG A 388 -5.51 -20.37 -12.46
N ILE A 389 -5.91 -19.11 -12.33
CA ILE A 389 -5.70 -18.33 -11.13
C ILE A 389 -7.03 -18.05 -10.44
N GLN A 390 -7.01 -18.01 -9.12
CA GLN A 390 -8.09 -17.57 -8.25
C GLN A 390 -7.72 -16.20 -7.69
N THR A 391 -8.50 -15.19 -8.02
CA THR A 391 -8.38 -13.84 -7.48
C THR A 391 -9.53 -13.55 -6.52
N LYS A 392 -9.48 -12.41 -5.84
CA LYS A 392 -10.62 -11.91 -5.03
C LYS A 392 -11.88 -11.62 -5.85
N TRP A 393 -11.75 -11.49 -7.18
CA TRP A 393 -12.85 -11.18 -8.10
C TRP A 393 -13.44 -12.41 -8.78
N GLY A 394 -12.74 -13.55 -8.71
CA GLY A 394 -13.15 -14.77 -9.40
C GLY A 394 -11.96 -15.57 -9.93
N ALA A 395 -12.29 -16.64 -10.66
CA ALA A 395 -11.30 -17.48 -11.31
C ALA A 395 -11.06 -16.99 -12.74
N MET A 396 -9.81 -17.02 -13.18
CA MET A 396 -9.44 -16.76 -14.56
C MET A 396 -8.57 -17.89 -15.10
N ASP A 397 -8.88 -18.33 -16.32
CA ASP A 397 -8.03 -19.24 -17.08
C ASP A 397 -7.14 -18.46 -18.04
N GLY A 398 -5.90 -18.89 -18.16
CA GLY A 398 -4.88 -18.38 -19.06
C GLY A 398 -4.36 -19.54 -19.89
N LYS A 399 -4.11 -19.27 -21.16
CA LYS A 399 -3.61 -20.24 -22.12
C LYS A 399 -2.21 -19.85 -22.60
N PRO A 400 -1.46 -20.76 -23.24
CA PRO A 400 -0.21 -20.41 -23.88
C PRO A 400 -0.35 -19.20 -24.80
N GLY A 401 0.55 -18.23 -24.67
CA GLY A 401 0.54 -16.95 -25.39
C GLY A 401 -0.20 -15.82 -24.67
N ASP A 402 -1.00 -16.10 -23.64
CA ASP A 402 -1.50 -15.06 -22.72
C ASP A 402 -0.36 -14.60 -21.78
N TRP A 403 -0.61 -13.53 -21.03
CA TRP A 403 0.35 -12.95 -20.10
C TRP A 403 -0.17 -13.03 -18.67
N LEU A 404 0.67 -13.50 -17.76
CA LEU A 404 0.43 -13.39 -16.33
C LEU A 404 1.08 -12.11 -15.83
N ALA A 405 0.28 -11.18 -15.31
CA ALA A 405 0.74 -9.93 -14.73
C ALA A 405 0.78 -10.01 -13.21
N ASN A 406 1.80 -9.39 -12.61
CA ASN A 406 1.91 -9.15 -11.17
C ASN A 406 2.02 -7.64 -10.91
N TYR A 407 1.03 -7.09 -10.21
CA TYR A 407 0.90 -5.64 -9.99
C TYR A 407 1.70 -5.13 -8.78
N ASP A 408 2.19 -6.04 -7.95
CA ASP A 408 2.93 -5.74 -6.72
C ASP A 408 4.33 -6.37 -6.71
N PHE A 409 4.92 -6.54 -7.89
CA PHE A 409 6.25 -7.10 -8.06
C PHE A 409 7.32 -6.15 -7.48
N ASN A 410 8.16 -6.68 -6.60
CA ASN A 410 9.27 -5.91 -6.06
C ASN A 410 10.50 -6.07 -6.95
N ALA A 411 10.72 -5.06 -7.80
CA ALA A 411 11.86 -5.02 -8.72
C ALA A 411 13.22 -4.96 -8.00
N ALA A 412 13.29 -4.43 -6.77
CA ALA A 412 14.55 -4.32 -6.04
C ALA A 412 15.01 -5.68 -5.48
N THR A 413 14.08 -6.56 -5.13
CA THR A 413 14.36 -7.90 -4.61
C THR A 413 14.12 -9.00 -5.64
N ASN A 414 13.61 -8.65 -6.82
CA ASN A 414 13.17 -9.59 -7.86
C ASN A 414 12.18 -10.63 -7.32
N THR A 415 11.21 -10.19 -6.52
CA THR A 415 10.23 -11.10 -5.88
C THR A 415 8.80 -10.70 -6.25
N PRO A 416 7.98 -11.66 -6.73
CA PRO A 416 6.59 -11.40 -7.06
C PRO A 416 5.70 -11.30 -5.81
N GLY A 417 4.69 -10.44 -5.87
CA GLY A 417 3.75 -10.25 -4.77
C GLY A 417 2.54 -11.20 -4.83
N SER A 418 1.36 -10.73 -4.42
CA SER A 418 0.11 -11.50 -4.36
C SER A 418 -0.98 -11.03 -5.33
N ASP A 419 -0.80 -9.90 -6.03
CA ASP A 419 -1.82 -9.33 -6.93
C ASP A 419 -1.57 -9.73 -8.38
N TYR A 420 -2.36 -10.67 -8.90
CA TYR A 420 -2.22 -11.24 -10.24
C TYR A 420 -3.44 -11.04 -11.11
N ALA A 421 -3.20 -10.88 -12.41
CA ALA A 421 -4.23 -11.00 -13.43
C ALA A 421 -3.70 -11.74 -14.66
N ILE A 422 -4.62 -12.35 -15.42
CA ILE A 422 -4.33 -12.89 -16.74
C ILE A 422 -4.78 -11.88 -17.78
N ILE A 423 -3.86 -11.49 -18.65
CA ILE A 423 -4.11 -10.59 -19.76
C ILE A 423 -4.03 -11.42 -21.03
N SER A 424 -5.08 -11.41 -21.84
CA SER A 424 -5.05 -12.15 -23.10
C SER A 424 -3.92 -11.63 -24.00
N GLY A 425 -3.30 -12.51 -24.79
CA GLY A 425 -2.24 -12.08 -25.72
C GLY A 425 -2.66 -10.91 -26.62
N THR A 426 -3.91 -10.95 -27.12
CA THR A 426 -4.50 -9.89 -27.95
C THR A 426 -4.67 -8.57 -27.20
N SER A 427 -5.07 -8.64 -25.92
CA SER A 427 -5.28 -7.46 -25.07
C SER A 427 -3.97 -6.87 -24.58
N PHE A 428 -2.94 -7.70 -24.44
CA PHE A 428 -1.67 -7.29 -23.86
C PHE A 428 -1.00 -6.21 -24.71
N GLU A 429 -0.84 -6.44 -26.01
CA GLU A 429 -0.16 -5.47 -26.91
C GLU A 429 -0.87 -4.12 -27.00
N GLN A 430 -2.18 -4.10 -26.74
CA GLN A 430 -3.00 -2.89 -26.71
C GLN A 430 -2.99 -2.18 -25.35
N THR A 431 -2.70 -2.91 -24.28
CA THR A 431 -2.72 -2.39 -22.90
C THR A 431 -1.33 -2.03 -22.40
N TYR A 432 -0.32 -2.76 -22.88
CA TYR A 432 1.02 -2.73 -22.34
C TYR A 432 2.05 -2.72 -23.45
N LYS A 433 3.14 -2.00 -23.22
CA LYS A 433 4.35 -2.03 -24.03
C LYS A 433 5.46 -2.58 -23.17
N VAL A 434 6.05 -3.71 -23.57
CA VAL A 434 7.24 -4.24 -22.90
C VAL A 434 8.38 -3.26 -23.11
N SER A 435 8.98 -2.81 -22.01
CA SER A 435 10.23 -2.05 -22.06
C SER A 435 11.33 -3.05 -22.35
N LYS A 436 11.96 -2.91 -23.53
CA LYS A 436 13.16 -3.69 -23.88
C LYS A 436 14.38 -3.18 -23.16
#